data_AF-A0A928VB81-F1
#
_entry.id   AF-A0A928VB81-F1
#
_cell.length_a   1.000
_cell.length_b   1.000
_cell.length_c   1.000
_cell.angle_alpha   90.00
_cell.angle_beta   90.00
_cell.angle_gamma   90.00
#
_symmetry.space_group_name_H-M   'P 1'
#
loop_
_entity.id
_entity.type
_entity.pdbx_description
1 polymer ?
#
loop_
_entity_poly.entity_id
_entity_poly.type
_entity_poly.pdbx_seq_one_letter_code
_entity_poly.pdbx_strand_id
1 'polypeptide(L)'
;TWLKIPEPISRGSAAQNELLGALIGFQQKSNEKWSFEFASQDLEGSFDFRGYLACGYDDACGKLIRLDPPIGGVGAETSVFYKPTGDDPRPSVLGGLFGGSQLHWIQRVKSNHGLNDEHGVNEDVLDVSSGNTTTPYYASEKSAGFSDAPRRSDYKNNHTWDADLYLAAETKEGDVRKVTIYNGVSWGWRNLTFRRDQADICPYTDPSKCTLNPANVPMDLAMVFDTTGSMGAIMGYVKNEMRNTSKFLFNQVPDTRIAVVDYKDFSVSPFGGLGDYPYRAVLPFSSNQSSINAAIGGLTTGGGGDTPESLLSALVRTLRTENLGYWRNKVKKSVIYITDAPAHDPEPFTGYTWGYVVDESYLVDPAILYAIVPNYLKDDPKLTMVTKWTGGRVFGVDSPSDAQKALAAILAEINGAEIATNTGTTPDPSDPPALPNPPTPRSVPEPSSLWGFLAVLLAGGHRLLKKSKCKSATVRTVSGSDCAVVIKG
;
A
#
# COMPACT_ATOMS: atom_id res chain seq x y z
N THR A 1 -4.23 -9.63 13.58
CA THR A 1 -4.92 -9.31 12.31
C THR A 1 -4.39 -8.01 11.75
N TRP A 2 -4.42 -7.82 10.43
CA TRP A 2 -4.24 -6.52 9.78
C TRP A 2 -5.19 -6.43 8.58
N LEU A 3 -5.41 -5.19 8.14
CA LEU A 3 -6.32 -4.87 7.06
C LEU A 3 -5.54 -4.80 5.76
N LYS A 4 -6.16 -5.25 4.68
CA LYS A 4 -5.67 -4.96 3.34
C LYS A 4 -5.96 -3.51 3.02
N ILE A 5 -5.08 -2.86 2.28
CA ILE A 5 -5.38 -1.51 1.77
C ILE A 5 -6.53 -1.64 0.76
N PRO A 6 -7.61 -0.86 0.85
CA PRO A 6 -8.66 -0.92 -0.15
C PRO A 6 -8.14 -0.40 -1.49
N GLU A 7 -8.40 -1.14 -2.57
CA GLU A 7 -7.88 -0.84 -3.90
C GLU A 7 -9.01 -0.61 -4.91
N PRO A 8 -8.97 0.47 -5.71
CA PRO A 8 -10.01 0.73 -6.69
C PRO A 8 -10.03 -0.35 -7.77
N ILE A 9 -11.22 -0.78 -8.15
CA ILE A 9 -11.46 -1.73 -9.24
C ILE A 9 -11.89 -0.94 -10.47
N SER A 10 -10.96 -0.66 -11.37
CA SER A 10 -11.25 0.06 -12.62
C SER A 10 -12.09 -0.73 -13.60
N ARG A 11 -12.77 -0.02 -14.50
CA ARG A 11 -13.47 -0.59 -15.64
C ARG A 11 -12.57 -1.46 -16.51
N GLY A 12 -13.11 -2.60 -16.95
CA GLY A 12 -12.42 -3.55 -17.83
C GLY A 12 -11.33 -4.38 -17.12
N SER A 13 -11.22 -4.26 -15.80
CA SER A 13 -10.32 -5.10 -15.00
C SER A 13 -10.74 -6.57 -15.02
N ALA A 14 -9.79 -7.46 -14.73
CA ALA A 14 -10.06 -8.89 -14.57
C ALA A 14 -11.14 -9.15 -13.50
N ALA A 15 -11.14 -8.36 -12.41
CA ALA A 15 -12.12 -8.47 -11.34
C ALA A 15 -13.57 -8.26 -11.82
N GLN A 16 -13.81 -7.37 -12.79
CA GLN A 16 -15.14 -7.21 -13.39
C GLN A 16 -15.56 -8.43 -14.22
N ASN A 17 -14.62 -9.04 -14.95
CA ASN A 17 -14.92 -10.28 -15.70
C ASN A 17 -15.29 -11.43 -14.75
N GLU A 18 -14.59 -11.52 -13.63
CA GLU A 18 -14.85 -12.52 -12.60
C GLU A 18 -16.21 -12.28 -11.91
N LEU A 19 -16.54 -11.02 -11.58
CA LEU A 19 -17.86 -10.66 -11.08
C LEU A 19 -18.99 -11.08 -12.05
N LEU A 20 -18.79 -10.86 -13.34
CA LEU A 20 -19.76 -11.27 -14.35
C LEU A 20 -19.99 -12.78 -14.34
N GLY A 21 -18.94 -13.57 -14.16
CA GLY A 21 -19.03 -15.02 -13.97
C GLY A 21 -19.91 -15.39 -12.77
N ALA A 22 -19.69 -14.76 -11.62
CA ALA A 22 -20.48 -14.98 -10.40
C ALA A 22 -21.96 -14.59 -10.60
N LEU A 23 -22.23 -13.47 -11.27
CA LEU A 23 -23.60 -13.01 -11.57
C LEU A 23 -24.33 -13.92 -12.54
N ILE A 24 -23.65 -14.46 -13.56
CA ILE A 24 -24.21 -15.47 -14.47
C ILE A 24 -24.57 -16.74 -13.69
N GLY A 25 -23.68 -17.18 -12.78
CA GLY A 25 -23.94 -18.32 -11.90
C GLY A 25 -25.16 -18.10 -10.98
N PHE A 26 -25.35 -16.88 -10.48
CA PHE A 26 -26.55 -16.49 -9.74
C PHE A 26 -27.80 -16.51 -10.61
N GLN A 27 -27.74 -15.94 -11.81
CA GLN A 27 -28.87 -15.87 -12.75
C GLN A 27 -29.42 -17.27 -13.09
N GLN A 28 -28.55 -18.28 -13.22
CA GLN A 28 -28.96 -19.67 -13.47
C GLN A 28 -29.79 -20.28 -12.33
N LYS A 29 -29.66 -19.75 -11.11
CA LYS A 29 -30.40 -20.20 -9.91
C LYS A 29 -31.63 -19.34 -9.62
N SER A 30 -31.77 -18.20 -10.29
CA SER A 30 -32.84 -17.23 -10.07
C SER A 30 -34.04 -17.52 -10.98
N ASN A 31 -35.24 -17.30 -10.46
CA ASN A 31 -36.46 -17.31 -11.28
C ASN A 31 -36.74 -15.94 -11.93
N GLU A 32 -35.95 -14.91 -11.61
CA GLU A 32 -36.07 -13.56 -12.14
C GLU A 32 -35.29 -13.39 -13.45
N LYS A 33 -35.74 -12.48 -14.33
CA LYS A 33 -35.04 -12.16 -15.58
C LYS A 33 -34.03 -11.03 -15.33
N TRP A 34 -32.75 -11.36 -15.34
CA TRP A 34 -31.67 -10.40 -15.11
C TRP A 34 -30.96 -10.01 -16.40
N SER A 35 -30.52 -8.74 -16.45
CA SER A 35 -29.56 -8.25 -17.43
C SER A 35 -28.50 -7.43 -16.71
N PHE A 36 -27.24 -7.87 -16.75
CA PHE A 36 -26.11 -7.19 -16.12
C PHE A 36 -25.25 -6.48 -17.18
N GLU A 37 -24.95 -5.22 -16.96
CA GLU A 37 -24.03 -4.44 -17.81
C GLU A 37 -23.09 -3.60 -16.94
N PHE A 38 -21.84 -3.44 -17.38
CA PHE A 38 -20.92 -2.50 -16.75
C PHE A 38 -21.16 -1.08 -17.29
N ALA A 39 -21.05 -0.09 -16.41
CA ALA A 39 -21.12 1.31 -16.77
C ALA A 39 -20.06 1.66 -17.83
N SER A 40 -20.41 2.60 -18.71
CA SER A 40 -19.51 3.04 -19.78
C SER A 40 -18.36 3.92 -19.28
N GLN A 41 -18.41 4.37 -18.03
CA GLN A 41 -17.37 5.17 -17.36
C GLN A 41 -17.28 4.79 -15.89
N ASP A 42 -16.08 4.95 -15.30
CA ASP A 42 -15.86 4.83 -13.86
C ASP A 42 -16.53 6.00 -13.13
N LEU A 43 -16.93 5.78 -11.87
CA LEU A 43 -17.46 6.84 -11.01
C LEU A 43 -16.39 7.91 -10.77
N GLU A 44 -16.78 9.18 -10.85
CA GLU A 44 -15.90 10.32 -10.52
C GLU A 44 -15.80 10.54 -9.00
N GLY A 45 -16.77 10.02 -8.25
CA GLY A 45 -16.92 10.18 -6.82
C GLY A 45 -15.89 9.39 -6.00
N SER A 46 -16.27 9.09 -4.76
CA SER A 46 -15.39 8.39 -3.82
C SER A 46 -16.13 7.41 -2.93
N PHE A 47 -15.40 6.39 -2.48
CA PHE A 47 -15.83 5.49 -1.42
C PHE A 47 -15.08 5.86 -0.13
N ASP A 48 -15.85 6.22 0.90
CA ASP A 48 -15.35 6.61 2.22
C ASP A 48 -15.43 5.41 3.17
N PHE A 49 -14.27 4.81 3.47
CA PHE A 49 -14.14 3.71 4.42
C PHE A 49 -14.09 4.24 5.84
N ARG A 50 -14.99 3.75 6.70
CA ARG A 50 -15.10 4.12 8.11
C ARG A 50 -15.07 2.90 9.01
N GLY A 51 -14.46 3.07 10.17
CA GLY A 51 -14.40 1.99 11.16
C GLY A 51 -13.62 0.77 10.70
N TYR A 52 -12.80 0.89 9.65
CA TYR A 52 -12.00 -0.20 9.11
C TYR A 52 -10.93 -0.61 10.13
N LEU A 53 -11.25 -1.59 10.96
CA LEU A 53 -10.48 -1.97 12.14
C LEU A 53 -10.21 -3.46 12.14
N ALA A 54 -8.93 -3.83 12.28
CA ALA A 54 -8.53 -5.22 12.45
C ALA A 54 -8.79 -5.66 13.89
N CYS A 55 -9.70 -6.62 14.07
CA CYS A 55 -10.07 -7.14 15.38
C CYS A 55 -9.20 -8.35 15.76
N GLY A 56 -8.73 -8.37 17.00
CA GLY A 56 -8.06 -9.48 17.66
C GLY A 56 -8.54 -9.61 19.12
N TYR A 57 -8.25 -10.76 19.75
CA TYR A 57 -8.71 -11.16 21.09
C TYR A 57 -8.49 -10.10 22.19
N ASP A 58 -7.36 -9.37 22.16
CA ASP A 58 -6.99 -8.39 23.19
C ASP A 58 -7.07 -6.92 22.73
N ASP A 59 -7.36 -6.68 21.44
CA ASP A 59 -7.30 -5.36 20.84
C ASP A 59 -8.50 -4.48 21.26
N ALA A 60 -8.27 -3.17 21.42
CA ALA A 60 -9.30 -2.22 21.84
C ALA A 60 -10.54 -2.23 20.93
N CYS A 61 -10.39 -2.52 19.64
CA CYS A 61 -11.50 -2.70 18.72
C CYS A 61 -12.38 -3.92 19.06
N GLY A 62 -11.82 -5.03 19.56
CA GLY A 62 -12.59 -6.16 20.09
C GLY A 62 -13.41 -5.82 21.35
N LYS A 63 -13.01 -4.77 22.08
CA LYS A 63 -13.67 -4.27 23.31
C LYS A 63 -14.69 -3.13 23.05
N LEU A 64 -14.64 -2.49 21.89
CA LEU A 64 -15.41 -1.26 21.58
C LEU A 64 -16.67 -1.49 20.72
N ILE A 65 -16.95 -2.73 20.28
CA ILE A 65 -18.04 -3.02 19.33
C ILE A 65 -19.34 -3.40 20.07
N ARG A 66 -20.49 -2.97 19.52
CA ARG A 66 -21.86 -3.11 20.09
C ARG A 66 -22.50 -4.50 19.98
N LEU A 67 -21.77 -5.48 19.44
CA LEU A 67 -22.20 -6.87 19.33
C LEU A 67 -21.03 -7.69 19.86
N ASP A 68 -21.18 -8.25 21.05
CA ASP A 68 -20.18 -9.11 21.69
C ASP A 68 -19.62 -10.08 20.64
N PRO A 69 -18.31 -10.05 20.33
CA PRO A 69 -17.73 -11.10 19.52
C PRO A 69 -17.90 -12.43 20.27
N PRO A 70 -18.16 -13.56 19.59
CA PRO A 70 -17.85 -14.85 20.18
C PRO A 70 -16.38 -14.82 20.61
N ILE A 71 -16.16 -15.11 21.89
CA ILE A 71 -14.86 -15.10 22.58
C ILE A 71 -13.78 -15.70 21.66
N GLY A 72 -12.71 -14.94 21.35
CA GLY A 72 -11.55 -15.45 20.60
C GLY A 72 -11.43 -15.07 19.12
N GLY A 73 -12.23 -14.16 18.57
CA GLY A 73 -12.21 -13.92 17.11
C GLY A 73 -11.08 -13.03 16.53
N VAL A 74 -10.78 -13.23 15.25
CA VAL A 74 -10.03 -12.29 14.38
C VAL A 74 -10.91 -11.84 13.20
N GLY A 75 -10.75 -10.61 12.73
CA GLY A 75 -11.51 -10.15 11.58
C GLY A 75 -11.32 -8.67 11.25
N ALA A 76 -12.24 -8.16 10.43
CA ALA A 76 -12.41 -6.73 10.23
C ALA A 76 -13.88 -6.33 10.40
N GLU A 77 -14.10 -5.09 10.79
CA GLU A 77 -15.38 -4.41 10.61
C GLU A 77 -15.13 -3.19 9.74
N THR A 78 -16.06 -2.88 8.84
CA THR A 78 -15.96 -1.68 8.01
C THR A 78 -17.34 -1.20 7.60
N SER A 79 -17.45 0.11 7.36
CA SER A 79 -18.56 0.71 6.65
C SER A 79 -18.04 1.51 5.48
N VAL A 80 -18.66 1.33 4.31
CA VAL A 80 -18.30 2.06 3.08
C VAL A 80 -19.45 3.00 2.73
N PHE A 81 -19.14 4.28 2.58
CA PHE A 81 -20.11 5.30 2.18
C PHE A 81 -19.76 5.85 0.81
N TYR A 82 -20.70 5.76 -0.12
CA TYR A 82 -20.54 6.33 -1.44
C TYR A 82 -20.82 7.83 -1.44
N LYS A 83 -19.89 8.61 -1.99
CA LYS A 83 -19.97 10.07 -2.15
C LYS A 83 -19.95 10.43 -3.64
N PRO A 84 -21.12 10.60 -4.28
CA PRO A 84 -21.21 10.92 -5.71
C PRO A 84 -20.67 12.32 -6.02
N THR A 85 -20.05 12.50 -7.18
CA THR A 85 -19.70 13.81 -7.75
C THR A 85 -19.99 13.88 -9.26
N GLY A 86 -20.07 15.09 -9.81
CA GLY A 86 -20.34 15.25 -11.25
C GLY A 86 -21.67 14.60 -11.67
N ASP A 87 -21.58 13.78 -12.72
CA ASP A 87 -22.69 13.04 -13.35
C ASP A 87 -22.92 11.65 -12.74
N ASP A 88 -22.22 11.33 -11.66
CA ASP A 88 -22.40 10.10 -10.89
C ASP A 88 -23.87 9.83 -10.53
N PRO A 89 -24.31 8.55 -10.50
CA PRO A 89 -25.64 8.20 -10.07
C PRO A 89 -25.84 8.61 -8.61
N ARG A 90 -26.95 9.28 -8.33
CA ARG A 90 -27.30 9.74 -6.98
C ARG A 90 -28.34 8.81 -6.35
N PRO A 91 -28.17 8.43 -5.07
CA PRO A 91 -29.17 7.63 -4.37
C PRO A 91 -30.51 8.36 -4.34
N SER A 92 -31.60 7.63 -4.52
CA SER A 92 -32.94 8.18 -4.34
C SER A 92 -33.15 8.69 -2.91
N VAL A 93 -33.79 9.85 -2.78
CA VAL A 93 -34.12 10.45 -1.48
C VAL A 93 -35.57 10.10 -1.14
N LEU A 94 -35.84 9.69 0.10
CA LEU A 94 -37.18 9.36 0.62
C LEU A 94 -37.92 8.27 -0.18
N GLY A 95 -37.32 7.09 -0.36
CA GLY A 95 -38.02 5.92 -0.89
C GLY A 95 -38.54 6.05 -2.32
N GLY A 96 -37.85 6.84 -3.16
CA GLY A 96 -38.19 7.01 -4.58
C GLY A 96 -39.18 8.13 -4.90
N LEU A 97 -39.57 8.96 -3.92
CA LEU A 97 -40.50 10.08 -4.12
C LEU A 97 -39.90 11.29 -4.84
N PHE A 98 -38.57 11.43 -4.82
CA PHE A 98 -37.84 12.44 -5.59
C PHE A 98 -36.73 11.76 -6.38
N GLY A 99 -36.59 12.13 -7.67
CA GLY A 99 -35.74 11.43 -8.65
C GLY A 99 -34.34 11.03 -8.15
N GLY A 100 -33.83 9.92 -8.68
CA GLY A 100 -32.55 9.30 -8.31
C GLY A 100 -32.51 7.83 -8.72
N SER A 101 -31.33 7.20 -8.65
CA SER A 101 -31.16 5.78 -8.97
C SER A 101 -31.44 4.92 -7.73
N GLN A 102 -32.03 3.74 -7.94
CA GLN A 102 -32.11 2.71 -6.90
C GLN A 102 -30.73 2.05 -6.80
N LEU A 103 -29.91 2.56 -5.89
CA LEU A 103 -28.54 2.10 -5.69
C LEU A 103 -28.47 0.91 -4.74
N HIS A 104 -27.61 -0.03 -5.08
CA HIS A 104 -27.37 -1.29 -4.40
C HIS A 104 -25.86 -1.58 -4.31
N TRP A 105 -25.50 -2.51 -3.44
CA TRP A 105 -24.15 -3.02 -3.28
C TRP A 105 -24.10 -4.50 -3.66
N ILE A 106 -23.17 -4.84 -4.54
CA ILE A 106 -22.84 -6.23 -4.86
C ILE A 106 -21.47 -6.51 -4.25
N GLN A 107 -21.42 -7.42 -3.29
CA GLN A 107 -20.16 -7.93 -2.76
C GLN A 107 -19.90 -9.33 -3.30
N ARG A 108 -18.71 -9.54 -3.83
CA ARG A 108 -18.18 -10.85 -4.23
C ARG A 108 -17.04 -11.21 -3.29
N VAL A 109 -17.17 -12.32 -2.57
CA VAL A 109 -16.14 -12.81 -1.66
C VAL A 109 -15.25 -13.78 -2.42
N LYS A 110 -13.98 -13.42 -2.56
CA LYS A 110 -12.97 -14.16 -3.33
C LYS A 110 -12.42 -15.35 -2.54
N SER A 111 -12.24 -15.18 -1.24
CA SER A 111 -11.72 -16.23 -0.38
C SER A 111 -12.36 -16.23 0.99
N ASN A 112 -12.65 -17.44 1.47
CA ASN A 112 -13.01 -17.76 2.85
C ASN A 112 -14.36 -17.13 3.27
N HIS A 113 -15.48 -17.81 3.11
CA HIS A 113 -16.84 -17.34 3.45
C HIS A 113 -17.59 -18.31 4.39
N GLY A 114 -17.15 -18.35 5.65
CA GLY A 114 -17.93 -18.93 6.75
C GLY A 114 -17.10 -19.02 8.02
N LEU A 115 -17.75 -18.91 9.19
CA LEU A 115 -17.06 -18.99 10.49
C LEU A 115 -16.32 -20.32 10.72
N ASN A 116 -16.69 -21.37 10.00
CA ASN A 116 -16.23 -22.75 10.20
C ASN A 116 -15.58 -23.37 8.96
N ASP A 117 -15.29 -22.58 7.93
CA ASP A 117 -14.77 -23.11 6.66
C ASP A 117 -13.26 -23.36 6.71
N GLU A 118 -12.80 -24.22 5.79
CA GLU A 118 -11.38 -24.56 5.66
C GLU A 118 -10.54 -23.35 5.25
N HIS A 119 -9.39 -23.16 5.92
CA HIS A 119 -8.55 -21.99 5.72
C HIS A 119 -7.87 -21.98 4.35
N GLY A 120 -7.89 -20.80 3.69
CA GLY A 120 -7.13 -20.57 2.46
C GLY A 120 -7.80 -21.09 1.19
N VAL A 121 -9.06 -21.51 1.27
CA VAL A 121 -9.85 -21.88 0.09
C VAL A 121 -10.47 -20.63 -0.54
N ASN A 122 -10.32 -20.50 -1.86
CA ASN A 122 -11.06 -19.52 -2.66
C ASN A 122 -12.47 -20.05 -2.93
N GLU A 123 -13.47 -19.26 -2.60
CA GLU A 123 -14.87 -19.67 -2.73
C GLU A 123 -15.57 -18.97 -3.90
N ASP A 124 -15.17 -17.73 -4.20
CA ASP A 124 -15.66 -16.98 -5.35
C ASP A 124 -17.21 -16.96 -5.45
N VAL A 125 -17.83 -16.37 -4.44
CA VAL A 125 -19.30 -16.34 -4.29
C VAL A 125 -19.82 -14.93 -4.08
N LEU A 126 -21.05 -14.66 -4.52
CA LEU A 126 -21.77 -13.45 -4.15
C LEU A 126 -22.18 -13.51 -2.68
N ASP A 127 -21.95 -12.42 -1.95
CA ASP A 127 -22.29 -12.31 -0.55
C ASP A 127 -23.76 -11.93 -0.38
N VAL A 128 -24.60 -12.95 -0.49
CA VAL A 128 -26.05 -12.86 -0.34
C VAL A 128 -26.51 -13.73 0.83
N SER A 129 -27.69 -13.45 1.37
CA SER A 129 -28.26 -14.30 2.42
C SER A 129 -28.39 -15.76 1.94
N SER A 130 -28.12 -16.71 2.83
CA SER A 130 -28.15 -18.14 2.48
C SER A 130 -29.50 -18.54 1.86
N GLY A 131 -29.44 -19.22 0.71
CA GLY A 131 -30.62 -19.63 -0.06
C GLY A 131 -31.29 -18.52 -0.87
N ASN A 132 -30.74 -17.30 -0.88
CA ASN A 132 -31.25 -16.21 -1.71
C ASN A 132 -31.07 -16.51 -3.20
N THR A 133 -32.19 -16.50 -3.91
CA THR A 133 -32.27 -16.65 -5.37
C THR A 133 -32.99 -15.48 -6.04
N THR A 134 -33.35 -14.44 -5.27
CA THR A 134 -34.22 -13.34 -5.73
C THR A 134 -33.47 -12.03 -5.94
N THR A 135 -32.29 -11.86 -5.35
CA THR A 135 -31.45 -10.67 -5.58
C THR A 135 -29.96 -10.97 -5.41
N PRO A 136 -29.08 -10.42 -6.27
CA PRO A 136 -27.63 -10.52 -6.12
C PRO A 136 -27.06 -9.48 -5.14
N TYR A 137 -27.90 -8.62 -4.57
CA TYR A 137 -27.48 -7.53 -3.69
C TYR A 137 -27.23 -8.01 -2.26
N TYR A 138 -26.29 -7.34 -1.59
CA TYR A 138 -25.93 -7.60 -0.20
C TYR A 138 -27.13 -7.37 0.73
N ALA A 139 -27.32 -8.19 1.76
CA ALA A 139 -28.63 -8.30 2.44
C ALA A 139 -28.98 -7.16 3.41
N SER A 140 -28.01 -6.37 3.90
CA SER A 140 -28.22 -5.38 4.99
C SER A 140 -28.07 -3.91 4.55
N GLU A 141 -28.32 -3.63 3.27
CA GLU A 141 -28.08 -2.31 2.66
C GLU A 141 -28.81 -1.16 3.40
N LYS A 142 -28.12 -0.03 3.52
CA LYS A 142 -28.73 1.27 3.79
C LYS A 142 -28.53 2.11 2.54
N SER A 143 -29.51 2.91 2.14
CA SER A 143 -29.45 3.74 0.92
C SER A 143 -28.14 4.56 0.86
N ALA A 144 -27.19 4.11 0.03
CA ALA A 144 -25.79 4.59 -0.17
C ALA A 144 -24.70 4.18 0.84
N GLY A 145 -25.00 3.30 1.79
CA GLY A 145 -24.04 2.78 2.77
C GLY A 145 -23.97 1.25 2.78
N PHE A 146 -22.77 0.73 2.81
CA PHE A 146 -22.45 -0.68 2.99
C PHE A 146 -21.80 -0.88 4.35
N SER A 147 -22.05 -2.00 5.02
CA SER A 147 -21.33 -2.37 6.24
C SER A 147 -21.22 -3.87 6.33
N ASP A 148 -20.01 -4.33 6.64
CA ASP A 148 -19.73 -5.75 6.78
C ASP A 148 -18.69 -5.99 7.88
N ALA A 149 -18.77 -7.16 8.49
CA ALA A 149 -17.96 -7.57 9.62
C ALA A 149 -17.48 -9.02 9.48
N PRO A 150 -16.67 -9.32 8.45
CA PRO A 150 -16.15 -10.67 8.23
C PRO A 150 -15.20 -11.06 9.38
N ARG A 151 -15.53 -12.17 10.07
CA ARG A 151 -14.84 -12.62 11.29
C ARG A 151 -14.57 -14.13 11.28
N ARG A 152 -13.62 -14.56 12.09
CA ARG A 152 -13.24 -15.96 12.36
C ARG A 152 -13.04 -16.17 13.86
N SER A 153 -13.49 -17.29 14.41
CA SER A 153 -13.40 -17.60 15.85
C SER A 153 -12.09 -18.27 16.25
N ASP A 154 -11.35 -18.81 15.30
CA ASP A 154 -10.15 -19.62 15.48
C ASP A 154 -8.88 -18.83 15.13
N TYR A 155 -8.67 -17.73 15.86
CA TYR A 155 -7.51 -16.83 15.74
C TYR A 155 -6.12 -17.49 15.79
N LYS A 156 -6.03 -18.75 16.22
CA LYS A 156 -4.81 -19.57 16.27
C LYS A 156 -4.43 -20.17 14.92
N ASN A 157 -5.26 -20.00 13.89
CA ASN A 157 -4.96 -20.35 12.50
C ASN A 157 -4.79 -19.08 11.64
N ASN A 158 -4.02 -19.21 10.55
CA ASN A 158 -3.83 -18.12 9.60
C ASN A 158 -5.09 -18.00 8.73
N HIS A 159 -5.67 -16.81 8.69
CA HIS A 159 -6.83 -16.50 7.86
C HIS A 159 -6.49 -15.42 6.87
N THR A 160 -7.04 -15.56 5.66
CA THR A 160 -7.18 -14.48 4.70
C THR A 160 -8.67 -14.35 4.37
N TRP A 161 -9.16 -13.12 4.26
CA TRP A 161 -10.50 -12.82 3.81
C TRP A 161 -10.42 -11.68 2.80
N ASP A 162 -11.05 -11.88 1.65
CA ASP A 162 -10.94 -10.99 0.50
C ASP A 162 -12.29 -10.83 -0.19
N ALA A 163 -12.66 -9.59 -0.51
CA ALA A 163 -13.87 -9.30 -1.24
C ALA A 163 -13.70 -8.13 -2.22
N ASP A 164 -14.48 -8.17 -3.29
CA ASP A 164 -14.70 -7.05 -4.19
C ASP A 164 -16.10 -6.48 -3.90
N LEU A 165 -16.18 -5.16 -3.69
CA LEU A 165 -17.43 -4.45 -3.44
C LEU A 165 -17.72 -3.50 -4.61
N TYR A 166 -18.88 -3.64 -5.24
CA TYR A 166 -19.32 -2.84 -6.38
C TYR A 166 -20.59 -2.06 -6.07
N LEU A 167 -20.66 -0.82 -6.54
CA LEU A 167 -21.91 -0.07 -6.58
C LEU A 167 -22.70 -0.49 -7.82
N ALA A 168 -24.01 -0.68 -7.68
CA ALA A 168 -24.90 -1.03 -8.78
C ALA A 168 -26.17 -0.18 -8.76
N ALA A 169 -26.76 0.07 -9.93
CA ALA A 169 -28.09 0.67 -10.06
C ALA A 169 -29.04 -0.33 -10.71
N GLU A 170 -30.22 -0.53 -10.13
CA GLU A 170 -31.28 -1.32 -10.74
C GLU A 170 -32.30 -0.42 -11.44
N THR A 171 -32.70 -0.83 -12.64
CA THR A 171 -33.87 -0.31 -13.35
C THR A 171 -34.72 -1.47 -13.86
N LYS A 172 -35.98 -1.19 -14.22
CA LYS A 172 -36.87 -2.17 -14.85
C LYS A 172 -37.10 -1.85 -16.31
N GLU A 173 -36.89 -2.83 -17.19
CA GLU A 173 -37.21 -2.76 -18.61
C GLU A 173 -38.20 -3.88 -18.95
N GLY A 174 -39.49 -3.56 -18.86
CA GLY A 174 -40.55 -4.58 -18.87
C GLY A 174 -40.42 -5.54 -17.69
N ASP A 175 -40.34 -6.84 -17.97
CA ASP A 175 -40.14 -7.90 -16.97
C ASP A 175 -38.66 -8.14 -16.64
N VAL A 176 -37.72 -7.43 -17.29
CA VAL A 176 -36.28 -7.59 -17.08
C VAL A 176 -35.79 -6.62 -16.01
N ARG A 177 -35.09 -7.14 -15.01
CA ARG A 177 -34.36 -6.38 -14.00
C ARG A 177 -32.98 -6.07 -14.56
N LYS A 178 -32.81 -4.83 -15.02
CA LYS A 178 -31.58 -4.36 -15.65
C LYS A 178 -30.69 -3.73 -14.58
N VAL A 179 -29.46 -4.23 -14.47
CA VAL A 179 -28.50 -3.81 -13.46
C VAL A 179 -27.27 -3.22 -14.14
N THR A 180 -27.05 -1.92 -13.90
CA THR A 180 -25.82 -1.24 -14.31
C THR A 180 -24.83 -1.31 -13.15
N ILE A 181 -23.68 -1.95 -13.38
CA ILE A 181 -22.62 -2.15 -12.39
C ILE A 181 -21.53 -1.11 -12.63
N TYR A 182 -21.23 -0.32 -11.61
CA TYR A 182 -20.17 0.69 -11.65
C TYR A 182 -18.84 0.07 -11.20
N ASN A 183 -17.78 0.88 -11.16
CA ASN A 183 -16.54 0.47 -10.51
C ASN A 183 -16.73 0.19 -9.01
N GLY A 184 -15.72 -0.42 -8.42
CA GLY A 184 -15.76 -0.94 -7.07
C GLY A 184 -14.45 -0.74 -6.33
N VAL A 185 -14.33 -1.48 -5.23
CA VAL A 185 -13.14 -1.49 -4.38
C VAL A 185 -12.91 -2.91 -3.88
N SER A 186 -11.68 -3.39 -4.01
CA SER A 186 -11.22 -4.62 -3.37
C SER A 186 -10.82 -4.30 -1.94
N TRP A 187 -11.26 -5.09 -0.98
CA TRP A 187 -10.95 -4.89 0.44
C TRP A 187 -10.85 -6.24 1.15
N GLY A 188 -10.23 -6.26 2.33
CA GLY A 188 -10.09 -7.51 3.06
C GLY A 188 -9.27 -7.44 4.34
N TRP A 189 -8.94 -8.59 4.90
CA TRP A 189 -8.07 -8.68 6.06
C TRP A 189 -7.33 -10.00 6.09
N ARG A 190 -6.24 -10.04 6.86
CA ARG A 190 -5.45 -11.24 7.08
C ARG A 190 -4.98 -11.31 8.52
N ASN A 191 -4.81 -12.51 9.08
CA ASN A 191 -4.00 -12.72 10.27
C ASN A 191 -2.93 -13.78 10.03
N LEU A 192 -1.81 -13.60 10.72
CA LEU A 192 -0.82 -14.64 10.91
C LEU A 192 -0.69 -14.96 12.39
N THR A 193 -0.54 -16.24 12.69
CA THR A 193 -0.47 -16.82 14.04
C THR A 193 0.95 -16.85 14.58
N PHE A 194 1.93 -16.82 13.68
CA PHE A 194 3.36 -16.70 13.98
C PHE A 194 3.84 -15.25 13.99
N ARG A 195 2.97 -14.29 14.29
CA ARG A 195 3.46 -12.94 14.60
C ARG A 195 4.23 -12.99 15.90
N ARG A 196 5.33 -12.23 15.92
CA ARG A 196 6.15 -11.91 17.07
C ARG A 196 5.33 -12.00 18.34
N ASP A 197 5.61 -13.01 19.14
CA ASP A 197 5.28 -13.11 20.54
C ASP A 197 5.85 -11.85 21.20
N GLN A 198 5.08 -10.75 21.17
CA GLN A 198 5.39 -9.52 21.91
C GLN A 198 5.61 -9.82 23.40
N ALA A 199 5.09 -10.94 23.88
CA ALA A 199 5.32 -11.49 25.21
C ALA A 199 6.82 -11.65 25.56
N ASP A 200 7.70 -11.86 24.59
CA ASP A 200 9.14 -12.02 24.86
C ASP A 200 9.96 -10.73 24.72
N ILE A 201 9.49 -9.74 23.96
CA ILE A 201 10.30 -8.59 23.53
C ILE A 201 9.88 -7.31 24.24
N CYS A 202 8.60 -6.94 24.22
CA CYS A 202 8.05 -5.87 25.05
C CYS A 202 6.56 -6.23 25.30
N PRO A 203 6.18 -6.68 26.51
CA PRO A 203 4.80 -6.99 26.81
C PRO A 203 3.92 -5.74 26.63
N TYR A 204 2.86 -5.82 25.84
CA TYR A 204 1.90 -4.72 25.67
C TYR A 204 1.32 -4.23 27.00
N THR A 205 1.15 -5.16 27.95
CA THR A 205 0.65 -4.91 29.30
C THR A 205 1.67 -4.23 30.22
N ASP A 206 2.96 -4.27 29.88
CA ASP A 206 4.04 -3.73 30.70
C ASP A 206 5.25 -3.35 29.82
N PRO A 207 5.23 -2.16 29.18
CA PRO A 207 6.31 -1.68 28.32
C PRO A 207 7.67 -1.56 29.02
N SER A 208 7.68 -1.49 30.36
CA SER A 208 8.90 -1.41 31.17
C SER A 208 9.68 -2.73 31.23
N LYS A 209 9.05 -3.85 30.83
CA LYS A 209 9.67 -5.17 30.69
C LYS A 209 10.22 -5.43 29.30
N CYS A 210 10.42 -4.40 28.50
CA CYS A 210 11.08 -4.58 27.21
C CYS A 210 12.53 -5.08 27.42
N THR A 211 12.83 -6.30 26.98
CA THR A 211 14.11 -6.97 27.25
C THR A 211 15.15 -6.74 26.14
N LEU A 212 14.73 -6.20 24.99
CA LEU A 212 15.63 -5.85 23.90
C LEU A 212 15.93 -4.34 23.92
N ASN A 213 17.21 -3.98 24.11
CA ASN A 213 17.68 -2.66 23.71
C ASN A 213 17.52 -2.54 22.18
N PRO A 214 16.72 -1.60 21.63
CA PRO A 214 16.55 -1.43 20.20
C PRO A 214 17.88 -1.32 19.44
N ALA A 215 18.93 -0.80 20.07
CA ALA A 215 20.26 -0.68 19.47
C ALA A 215 20.98 -2.03 19.25
N ASN A 216 20.52 -3.13 19.86
CA ASN A 216 21.21 -4.44 19.84
C ASN A 216 20.39 -5.57 19.19
N VAL A 217 19.29 -5.26 18.49
CA VAL A 217 18.47 -6.27 17.81
C VAL A 217 19.15 -6.65 16.48
N PRO A 218 19.42 -7.94 16.20
CA PRO A 218 19.96 -8.38 14.92
C PRO A 218 19.10 -7.92 13.74
N MET A 219 19.68 -7.84 12.55
CA MET A 219 19.01 -7.26 11.38
C MET A 219 19.12 -8.15 10.14
N ASP A 220 18.01 -8.25 9.41
CA ASP A 220 17.99 -8.63 8.00
C ASP A 220 17.65 -7.41 7.15
N LEU A 221 18.52 -7.10 6.17
CA LEU A 221 18.33 -6.01 5.22
C LEU A 221 18.30 -6.54 3.78
N ALA A 222 17.25 -6.25 3.03
CA ALA A 222 17.26 -6.44 1.58
C ALA A 222 17.57 -5.11 0.89
N MET A 223 18.56 -5.11 -0.01
CA MET A 223 18.88 -3.97 -0.88
C MET A 223 18.38 -4.29 -2.29
N VAL A 224 17.43 -3.51 -2.78
CA VAL A 224 16.75 -3.70 -4.08
C VAL A 224 17.17 -2.58 -5.03
N PHE A 225 17.77 -2.93 -6.15
CA PHE A 225 18.34 -1.97 -7.10
C PHE A 225 17.59 -1.97 -8.42
N ASP A 226 17.13 -0.79 -8.83
CA ASP A 226 16.84 -0.51 -10.21
C ASP A 226 18.14 -0.57 -11.02
N THR A 227 18.15 -1.40 -12.06
CA THR A 227 19.30 -1.58 -12.96
C THR A 227 18.96 -1.32 -14.42
N THR A 228 17.96 -0.48 -14.67
CA THR A 228 17.56 -0.06 -16.02
C THR A 228 18.60 0.89 -16.62
N GLY A 229 18.42 1.25 -17.89
CA GLY A 229 19.36 2.11 -18.62
C GLY A 229 19.54 3.50 -18.01
N SER A 230 18.48 4.11 -17.46
CA SER A 230 18.48 5.47 -16.88
C SER A 230 19.43 5.58 -15.67
N MET A 231 19.49 4.52 -14.87
CA MET A 231 20.38 4.40 -13.71
C MET A 231 21.89 4.43 -14.06
N GLY A 232 22.25 4.27 -15.35
CA GLY A 232 23.64 4.10 -15.81
C GLY A 232 24.62 5.18 -15.32
N ALA A 233 24.22 6.45 -15.35
CA ALA A 233 25.08 7.56 -14.93
C ALA A 233 25.32 7.58 -13.41
N ILE A 234 24.38 7.08 -12.62
CA ILE A 234 24.40 7.17 -11.14
C ILE A 234 24.79 5.85 -10.46
N MET A 235 24.72 4.72 -11.16
CA MET A 235 24.94 3.39 -10.58
C MET A 235 26.31 3.23 -9.91
N GLY A 236 27.38 3.82 -10.47
CA GLY A 236 28.71 3.79 -9.85
C GLY A 236 28.71 4.42 -8.44
N TYR A 237 27.98 5.53 -8.27
CA TYR A 237 27.81 6.20 -7.00
C TYR A 237 26.94 5.38 -6.03
N VAL A 238 25.78 4.91 -6.50
CA VAL A 238 24.86 4.06 -5.72
C VAL A 238 25.58 2.83 -5.15
N LYS A 239 26.36 2.15 -5.98
CA LYS A 239 27.16 1.00 -5.56
C LYS A 239 28.17 1.34 -4.47
N ASN A 240 28.86 2.48 -4.58
CA ASN A 240 29.85 2.89 -3.59
C ASN A 240 29.19 3.15 -2.24
N GLU A 241 28.08 3.89 -2.22
CA GLU A 241 27.39 4.20 -0.97
C GLU A 241 26.75 2.97 -0.33
N MET A 242 26.14 2.08 -1.10
CA MET A 242 25.52 0.89 -0.52
C MET A 242 26.55 -0.09 0.06
N ARG A 243 27.78 -0.14 -0.49
CA ARG A 243 28.90 -0.84 0.15
C ARG A 243 29.36 -0.17 1.45
N ASN A 244 29.37 1.16 1.51
CA ASN A 244 29.67 1.91 2.74
C ASN A 244 28.61 1.65 3.82
N THR A 245 27.33 1.72 3.44
CA THR A 245 26.18 1.39 4.30
C THR A 245 26.28 -0.03 4.83
N SER A 246 26.57 -1.02 3.96
CA SER A 246 26.81 -2.40 4.39
C SER A 246 27.91 -2.46 5.44
N LYS A 247 29.08 -1.84 5.19
CA LYS A 247 30.19 -1.81 6.15
C LYS A 247 29.82 -1.17 7.48
N PHE A 248 29.06 -0.08 7.46
CA PHE A 248 28.60 0.56 8.67
C PHE A 248 27.66 -0.36 9.47
N LEU A 249 26.68 -0.99 8.82
CA LEU A 249 25.74 -1.89 9.48
C LEU A 249 26.45 -3.08 10.15
N PHE A 250 27.40 -3.73 9.47
CA PHE A 250 28.18 -4.81 10.09
C PHE A 250 28.97 -4.36 11.32
N ASN A 251 29.36 -3.09 11.40
CA ASN A 251 30.09 -2.54 12.54
C ASN A 251 29.19 -2.09 13.69
N GLN A 252 27.93 -1.73 13.41
CA GLN A 252 27.02 -1.12 14.39
C GLN A 252 25.92 -2.07 14.87
N VAL A 253 25.46 -2.97 14.02
CA VAL A 253 24.35 -3.86 14.29
C VAL A 253 24.85 -5.31 14.34
N PRO A 254 24.82 -5.96 15.51
CA PRO A 254 25.30 -7.32 15.65
C PRO A 254 24.47 -8.28 14.80
N ASP A 255 25.13 -9.33 14.28
CA ASP A 255 24.45 -10.43 13.55
C ASP A 255 23.58 -9.93 12.38
N THR A 256 24.11 -8.97 11.61
CA THR A 256 23.47 -8.45 10.39
C THR A 256 23.60 -9.43 9.22
N ARG A 257 22.51 -9.61 8.46
CA ARG A 257 22.52 -10.25 7.14
C ARG A 257 21.97 -9.31 6.09
N ILE A 258 22.57 -9.34 4.90
CA ILE A 258 22.15 -8.52 3.76
C ILE A 258 21.87 -9.41 2.56
N ALA A 259 20.74 -9.15 1.89
CA ALA A 259 20.40 -9.68 0.58
C ALA A 259 20.55 -8.58 -0.48
N VAL A 260 20.93 -8.96 -1.69
CA VAL A 260 21.06 -8.05 -2.84
C VAL A 260 20.16 -8.54 -3.96
N VAL A 261 19.30 -7.66 -4.43
CA VAL A 261 18.33 -7.90 -5.49
C VAL A 261 18.49 -6.82 -6.53
N ASP A 262 18.35 -7.17 -7.80
CA ASP A 262 18.14 -6.19 -8.85
C ASP A 262 16.93 -6.52 -9.72
N TYR A 263 16.45 -5.50 -10.41
CA TYR A 263 15.33 -5.60 -11.33
C TYR A 263 15.50 -4.61 -12.48
N LYS A 264 14.72 -4.85 -13.53
CA LYS A 264 14.61 -4.00 -14.72
C LYS A 264 13.12 -3.85 -15.05
N ASP A 265 12.71 -4.37 -16.21
CA ASP A 265 11.31 -4.54 -16.57
C ASP A 265 11.02 -5.95 -17.10
N PHE A 266 9.80 -6.18 -17.56
CA PHE A 266 9.40 -7.39 -18.24
C PHE A 266 10.11 -7.51 -19.60
N SER A 267 10.59 -8.72 -19.94
CA SER A 267 11.25 -9.01 -21.21
C SER A 267 10.29 -9.14 -22.40
N VAL A 268 9.39 -8.17 -22.54
CA VAL A 268 8.42 -8.08 -23.62
C VAL A 268 8.14 -6.62 -23.96
N SER A 269 8.13 -6.30 -25.26
CA SER A 269 7.78 -4.97 -25.74
C SER A 269 6.33 -4.61 -25.35
N PRO A 270 6.03 -3.37 -24.94
CA PRO A 270 6.92 -2.19 -24.91
C PRO A 270 7.79 -2.06 -23.66
N PHE A 271 7.58 -2.90 -22.64
CA PHE A 271 8.20 -2.80 -21.32
C PHE A 271 9.71 -3.00 -21.34
N GLY A 272 10.16 -4.01 -22.07
CA GLY A 272 11.58 -4.35 -22.08
C GLY A 272 12.00 -5.24 -23.24
N GLY A 273 13.31 -5.51 -23.26
CA GLY A 273 13.98 -6.30 -24.28
C GLY A 273 14.34 -7.71 -23.85
N LEU A 274 14.91 -8.47 -24.78
CA LEU A 274 15.54 -9.75 -24.47
C LEU A 274 16.68 -9.54 -23.46
N GLY A 275 16.55 -10.20 -22.30
CA GLY A 275 17.52 -10.09 -21.20
C GLY A 275 17.02 -9.25 -20.02
N ASP A 276 15.85 -8.61 -20.13
CA ASP A 276 15.21 -7.96 -19.01
C ASP A 276 14.46 -8.95 -18.12
N TYR A 277 14.38 -8.61 -16.83
CA TYR A 277 13.78 -9.45 -15.82
C TYR A 277 13.12 -8.56 -14.75
N PRO A 278 11.92 -8.93 -14.29
CA PRO A 278 11.23 -8.13 -13.32
C PRO A 278 11.77 -8.29 -11.88
N TYR A 279 12.65 -9.28 -11.68
CA TYR A 279 13.33 -9.54 -10.42
C TYR A 279 14.44 -10.56 -10.62
N ARG A 280 15.58 -10.33 -9.95
CA ARG A 280 16.67 -11.29 -9.82
C ARG A 280 17.31 -11.19 -8.44
N ALA A 281 17.38 -12.32 -7.75
CA ALA A 281 18.20 -12.48 -6.56
C ALA A 281 19.68 -12.55 -6.97
N VAL A 282 20.44 -11.49 -6.66
CA VAL A 282 21.89 -11.43 -6.94
C VAL A 282 22.67 -12.13 -5.83
N LEU A 283 22.26 -11.89 -4.58
CA LEU A 283 22.83 -12.54 -3.41
C LEU A 283 21.72 -12.83 -2.39
N PRO A 284 21.50 -14.10 -2.00
CA PRO A 284 20.66 -14.45 -0.86
C PRO A 284 21.16 -13.83 0.45
N PHE A 285 20.35 -13.82 1.51
CA PHE A 285 20.78 -13.27 2.80
C PHE A 285 22.12 -13.85 3.25
N SER A 286 23.12 -12.98 3.38
CA SER A 286 24.48 -13.34 3.74
C SER A 286 25.01 -12.46 4.87
N SER A 287 25.84 -13.04 5.74
CA SER A 287 26.66 -12.29 6.70
C SER A 287 28.10 -12.09 6.18
N ASN A 288 28.41 -12.53 4.96
CA ASN A 288 29.74 -12.37 4.36
C ASN A 288 29.84 -11.02 3.64
N GLN A 289 30.50 -10.06 4.29
CA GLN A 289 30.68 -8.72 3.75
C GLN A 289 31.40 -8.68 2.39
N SER A 290 32.36 -9.57 2.14
CA SER A 290 33.06 -9.64 0.85
C SER A 290 32.12 -10.08 -0.27
N SER A 291 31.25 -11.08 -0.01
CA SER A 291 30.24 -11.53 -0.98
C SER A 291 29.21 -10.43 -1.28
N ILE A 292 28.78 -9.68 -0.26
CA ILE A 292 27.85 -8.55 -0.42
C ILE A 292 28.48 -7.44 -1.27
N ASN A 293 29.74 -7.08 -0.97
CA ASN A 293 30.47 -6.07 -1.73
C ASN A 293 30.67 -6.48 -3.19
N ALA A 294 30.96 -7.76 -3.44
CA ALA A 294 31.08 -8.30 -4.80
C ALA A 294 29.75 -8.28 -5.54
N ALA A 295 28.65 -8.67 -4.88
CA ALA A 295 27.30 -8.63 -5.45
C ALA A 295 26.88 -7.21 -5.87
N ILE A 296 27.05 -6.22 -4.97
CA ILE A 296 26.76 -4.81 -5.28
C ILE A 296 27.70 -4.30 -6.39
N GLY A 297 28.99 -4.63 -6.33
CA GLY A 297 29.96 -4.23 -7.35
C GLY A 297 29.64 -4.77 -8.74
N GLY A 298 29.07 -5.98 -8.81
CA GLY A 298 28.74 -6.71 -10.04
C GLY A 298 27.43 -6.31 -10.72
N LEU A 299 26.60 -5.44 -10.13
CA LEU A 299 25.36 -4.98 -10.76
C LEU A 299 25.65 -4.31 -12.11
N THR A 300 24.83 -4.53 -13.13
CA THR A 300 25.04 -3.92 -14.45
C THR A 300 23.75 -3.26 -14.92
N THR A 301 23.86 -2.02 -15.37
CA THR A 301 22.70 -1.26 -15.85
C THR A 301 22.42 -1.55 -17.32
N GLY A 302 21.16 -1.49 -17.70
CA GLY A 302 20.68 -1.58 -19.07
C GLY A 302 19.31 -2.23 -19.13
N GLY A 303 18.67 -2.21 -20.29
CA GLY A 303 17.30 -2.72 -20.41
C GLY A 303 16.25 -1.70 -19.97
N GLY A 304 15.01 -2.20 -19.86
CA GLY A 304 13.79 -1.40 -19.85
C GLY A 304 13.30 -1.13 -21.27
N GLY A 305 12.35 -0.22 -21.41
CA GLY A 305 11.70 0.07 -22.69
C GLY A 305 10.75 1.24 -22.60
N ASP A 306 9.85 1.23 -21.62
CA ASP A 306 9.08 2.40 -21.22
C ASP A 306 9.57 2.98 -19.88
N THR A 307 8.90 4.04 -19.40
CA THR A 307 9.39 4.80 -18.23
C THR A 307 9.04 4.17 -16.89
N PRO A 308 7.82 3.67 -16.65
CA PRO A 308 7.58 2.89 -15.44
C PRO A 308 8.33 1.56 -15.49
N GLU A 309 8.77 1.07 -14.35
CA GLU A 309 9.58 -0.15 -14.25
C GLU A 309 8.91 -1.18 -13.33
N SER A 310 9.37 -2.43 -13.33
CA SER A 310 8.73 -3.54 -12.59
C SER A 310 9.11 -3.61 -11.10
N LEU A 311 9.11 -2.47 -10.41
CA LEU A 311 9.51 -2.35 -9.00
C LEU A 311 8.60 -3.18 -8.07
N LEU A 312 7.31 -3.29 -8.37
CA LEU A 312 6.36 -4.01 -7.52
C LEU A 312 6.68 -5.51 -7.49
N SER A 313 6.98 -6.11 -8.64
CA SER A 313 7.54 -7.46 -8.74
C SER A 313 8.79 -7.60 -7.88
N ALA A 314 9.73 -6.65 -7.97
CA ALA A 314 10.97 -6.73 -7.22
C ALA A 314 10.73 -6.74 -5.70
N LEU A 315 9.85 -5.86 -5.20
CA LEU A 315 9.53 -5.75 -3.78
C LEU A 315 8.75 -6.95 -3.26
N VAL A 316 7.67 -7.36 -3.93
CA VAL A 316 6.84 -8.51 -3.53
C VAL A 316 7.68 -9.78 -3.48
N ARG A 317 8.49 -10.05 -4.51
CA ARG A 317 9.31 -11.27 -4.59
C ARG A 317 10.47 -11.26 -3.59
N THR A 318 11.00 -10.07 -3.27
CA THR A 318 11.96 -9.88 -2.16
C THR A 318 11.33 -10.22 -0.81
N LEU A 319 10.13 -9.69 -0.53
CA LEU A 319 9.41 -9.94 0.71
C LEU A 319 9.05 -11.43 0.85
N ARG A 320 8.66 -12.09 -0.24
CA ARG A 320 8.45 -13.55 -0.31
C ARG A 320 9.73 -14.38 -0.28
N THR A 321 10.90 -13.75 -0.26
CA THR A 321 12.21 -14.41 -0.24
C THR A 321 12.47 -15.37 -1.41
N GLU A 322 11.92 -15.08 -2.59
CA GLU A 322 12.15 -15.91 -3.77
C GLU A 322 13.64 -15.98 -4.11
N ASN A 323 14.26 -17.14 -3.90
CA ASN A 323 15.72 -17.34 -4.04
C ASN A 323 16.59 -16.47 -3.09
N LEU A 324 16.04 -15.92 -2.00
CA LEU A 324 16.81 -15.16 -0.99
C LEU A 324 17.06 -15.91 0.31
N GLY A 325 16.50 -17.12 0.44
CA GLY A 325 16.51 -17.89 1.68
C GLY A 325 15.28 -17.57 2.51
N TYR A 326 15.45 -17.01 3.70
CA TYR A 326 14.35 -16.69 4.61
C TYR A 326 14.68 -15.48 5.48
N TRP A 327 13.66 -14.71 5.84
CA TRP A 327 13.74 -13.71 6.91
C TRP A 327 13.82 -14.42 8.26
N ARG A 328 14.78 -14.05 9.12
CA ARG A 328 14.88 -14.62 10.48
C ARG A 328 13.71 -14.17 11.35
N ASN A 329 13.41 -14.96 12.37
CA ASN A 329 12.50 -14.56 13.43
C ASN A 329 13.22 -13.67 14.45
N LYS A 330 12.48 -12.77 15.12
CA LYS A 330 12.97 -11.90 16.20
C LYS A 330 14.14 -10.98 15.80
N VAL A 331 14.22 -10.57 14.53
CA VAL A 331 15.20 -9.58 14.01
C VAL A 331 14.48 -8.33 13.48
N LYS A 332 15.21 -7.22 13.35
CA LYS A 332 14.77 -6.07 12.54
C LYS A 332 14.79 -6.45 11.07
N LYS A 333 13.75 -6.08 10.33
CA LYS A 333 13.63 -6.38 8.91
C LYS A 333 13.40 -5.10 8.15
N SER A 334 14.24 -4.86 7.16
CA SER A 334 14.14 -3.66 6.35
C SER A 334 14.41 -3.97 4.89
N VAL A 335 13.79 -3.19 4.03
CA VAL A 335 14.04 -3.17 2.60
C VAL A 335 14.45 -1.74 2.24
N ILE A 336 15.62 -1.56 1.65
CA ILE A 336 16.00 -0.30 0.99
C ILE A 336 15.88 -0.55 -0.50
N TYR A 337 15.06 0.24 -1.19
CA TYR A 337 14.96 0.20 -2.64
C TYR A 337 15.33 1.54 -3.26
N ILE A 338 16.00 1.46 -4.40
CA ILE A 338 16.56 2.62 -5.12
C ILE A 338 16.07 2.56 -6.56
N THR A 339 15.46 3.63 -7.04
CA THR A 339 14.97 3.77 -8.42
C THR A 339 14.96 5.23 -8.85
N ASP A 340 15.07 5.45 -10.15
CA ASP A 340 14.87 6.76 -10.76
C ASP A 340 13.58 6.87 -11.58
N ALA A 341 12.69 5.88 -11.47
CA ALA A 341 11.44 5.74 -12.23
C ALA A 341 10.24 5.37 -11.33
N PRO A 342 9.00 5.71 -11.75
CA PRO A 342 7.80 5.19 -11.10
C PRO A 342 7.64 3.68 -11.35
N ALA A 343 6.84 3.02 -10.52
CA ALA A 343 6.48 1.63 -10.76
C ALA A 343 5.30 1.50 -11.73
N HIS A 344 5.24 0.43 -12.52
CA HIS A 344 4.00 -0.02 -13.13
C HIS A 344 2.96 -0.33 -12.03
N ASP A 345 1.78 0.30 -12.06
CA ASP A 345 0.75 0.12 -11.03
C ASP A 345 -0.68 0.37 -11.54
N PRO A 346 -1.53 -0.67 -11.69
CA PRO A 346 -1.19 -2.08 -11.44
C PRO A 346 -0.12 -2.61 -12.40
N GLU A 347 0.74 -3.48 -11.89
CA GLU A 347 1.83 -4.05 -12.66
C GLU A 347 1.29 -5.05 -13.70
N PRO A 348 1.68 -4.92 -14.99
CA PRO A 348 1.34 -5.89 -16.03
C PRO A 348 1.74 -7.31 -15.64
N PHE A 349 0.98 -8.31 -16.12
CA PHE A 349 1.20 -9.76 -15.92
C PHE A 349 1.05 -10.28 -14.48
N THR A 350 1.44 -9.52 -13.46
CA THR A 350 1.35 -9.93 -12.04
C THR A 350 0.12 -9.36 -11.34
N GLY A 351 -0.38 -8.21 -11.79
CA GLY A 351 -1.45 -7.47 -11.14
C GLY A 351 -1.03 -6.87 -9.80
N TYR A 352 0.27 -6.82 -9.49
CA TYR A 352 0.75 -6.26 -8.23
C TYR A 352 0.51 -4.76 -8.15
N THR A 353 0.27 -4.31 -6.93
CA THR A 353 0.02 -2.92 -6.57
C THR A 353 0.89 -2.56 -5.36
N TRP A 354 0.92 -1.29 -4.99
CA TRP A 354 1.55 -0.89 -3.73
C TRP A 354 0.84 -1.46 -2.49
N GLY A 355 -0.44 -1.81 -2.57
CA GLY A 355 -1.15 -2.52 -1.50
C GLY A 355 -0.61 -3.93 -1.29
N TYR A 356 -0.31 -4.67 -2.38
CA TYR A 356 0.38 -5.96 -2.27
C TYR A 356 1.74 -5.85 -1.57
N VAL A 357 2.52 -4.81 -1.88
CA VAL A 357 3.81 -4.58 -1.21
C VAL A 357 3.63 -4.38 0.29
N VAL A 358 2.64 -3.58 0.69
CA VAL A 358 2.32 -3.36 2.11
C VAL A 358 1.90 -4.68 2.77
N ASP A 359 0.99 -5.43 2.16
CA ASP A 359 0.51 -6.72 2.67
C ASP A 359 1.65 -7.71 2.88
N GLU A 360 2.53 -7.86 1.88
CA GLU A 360 3.70 -8.75 1.94
C GLU A 360 4.71 -8.29 2.99
N SER A 361 4.81 -6.98 3.24
CA SER A 361 5.70 -6.47 4.29
C SER A 361 5.24 -6.94 5.66
N TYR A 362 3.93 -6.93 5.95
CA TYR A 362 3.37 -7.43 7.20
C TYR A 362 3.48 -8.95 7.36
N LEU A 363 3.53 -9.71 6.25
CA LEU A 363 3.73 -11.17 6.31
C LEU A 363 5.09 -11.56 6.88
N VAL A 364 6.06 -10.66 6.78
CA VAL A 364 7.42 -10.90 7.27
C VAL A 364 7.71 -10.22 8.60
N ASP A 365 6.73 -9.85 9.44
CA ASP A 365 6.93 -9.24 10.78
C ASP A 365 7.53 -7.82 10.78
N PRO A 366 6.67 -6.81 10.55
CA PRO A 366 6.67 -6.12 9.28
C PRO A 366 8.07 -5.69 8.82
N ALA A 367 8.39 -5.90 7.55
CA ALA A 367 9.55 -5.27 6.96
C ALA A 367 9.31 -3.76 6.79
N ILE A 368 10.25 -2.94 7.26
CA ILE A 368 10.21 -1.49 7.09
C ILE A 368 10.82 -1.13 5.72
N LEU A 369 10.06 -0.41 4.88
CA LEU A 369 10.48 -0.06 3.53
C LEU A 369 11.01 1.38 3.46
N TYR A 370 12.23 1.54 2.97
CA TYR A 370 12.88 2.83 2.72
C TYR A 370 13.09 3.04 1.23
N ALA A 371 12.58 4.15 0.71
CA ALA A 371 12.70 4.51 -0.70
C ALA A 371 13.77 5.57 -0.88
N ILE A 372 14.70 5.36 -1.81
CA ILE A 372 15.64 6.38 -2.27
C ILE A 372 15.31 6.68 -3.73
N VAL A 373 14.74 7.85 -3.98
CA VAL A 373 14.18 8.23 -5.28
C VAL A 373 14.56 9.67 -5.63
N PRO A 374 14.59 10.09 -6.89
CA PRO A 374 14.72 11.49 -7.27
C PRO A 374 13.68 12.38 -6.60
N ASN A 375 13.99 13.68 -6.40
CA ASN A 375 13.05 14.58 -5.71
C ASN A 375 11.69 14.70 -6.41
N TYR A 376 11.63 14.47 -7.73
CA TYR A 376 10.36 14.52 -8.47
C TYR A 376 9.41 13.37 -8.12
N LEU A 377 9.91 12.24 -7.60
CA LEU A 377 9.11 11.09 -7.13
C LEU A 377 8.83 11.12 -5.63
N LYS A 378 9.57 11.93 -4.84
CA LYS A 378 9.52 11.83 -3.38
C LYS A 378 8.12 12.03 -2.78
N ASP A 379 7.30 12.85 -3.45
CA ASP A 379 5.97 13.25 -3.01
C ASP A 379 4.87 12.40 -3.69
N ASP A 380 5.24 11.30 -4.36
CA ASP A 380 4.27 10.34 -4.91
C ASP A 380 3.36 9.85 -3.76
N PRO A 381 2.02 10.02 -3.87
CA PRO A 381 1.08 9.56 -2.86
C PRO A 381 1.20 8.07 -2.55
N LYS A 382 1.58 7.24 -3.52
CA LYS A 382 1.72 5.78 -3.36
C LYS A 382 2.97 5.43 -2.55
N LEU A 383 4.10 6.10 -2.79
CA LEU A 383 5.31 5.95 -1.97
C LEU A 383 5.09 6.47 -0.54
N THR A 384 4.36 7.58 -0.41
CA THR A 384 3.95 8.12 0.90
C THR A 384 3.03 7.16 1.64
N MET A 385 2.08 6.53 0.94
CA MET A 385 1.19 5.52 1.51
C MET A 385 1.99 4.34 2.04
N VAL A 386 2.84 3.73 1.22
CA VAL A 386 3.62 2.54 1.60
C VAL A 386 4.45 2.82 2.84
N THR A 387 5.20 3.92 2.84
CA THR A 387 6.06 4.29 3.97
C THR A 387 5.27 4.57 5.25
N LYS A 388 4.08 5.17 5.14
CA LYS A 388 3.16 5.35 6.27
C LYS A 388 2.71 4.01 6.87
N TRP A 389 2.38 3.02 6.04
CA TRP A 389 1.91 1.71 6.53
C TRP A 389 3.06 0.83 7.03
N THR A 390 4.23 0.88 6.40
CA THR A 390 5.38 0.07 6.81
C THR A 390 6.21 0.68 7.94
N GLY A 391 5.93 1.94 8.33
CA GLY A 391 6.74 2.71 9.28
C GLY A 391 8.08 3.20 8.70
N GLY A 392 8.19 3.23 7.38
CA GLY A 392 9.41 3.62 6.66
C GLY A 392 9.37 5.06 6.18
N ARG A 393 10.26 5.42 5.23
CA ARG A 393 10.38 6.79 4.72
C ARG A 393 10.82 6.86 3.26
N VAL A 394 10.41 7.93 2.59
CA VAL A 394 10.86 8.30 1.24
C VAL A 394 11.92 9.39 1.35
N PHE A 395 13.03 9.19 0.65
CA PHE A 395 14.12 10.17 0.55
C PHE A 395 14.27 10.61 -0.89
N GLY A 396 14.00 11.90 -1.13
CA GLY A 396 14.26 12.57 -2.39
C GLY A 396 15.74 12.93 -2.54
N VAL A 397 16.38 12.51 -3.63
CA VAL A 397 17.81 12.70 -3.88
C VAL A 397 18.06 13.29 -5.26
N ASP A 398 18.68 14.47 -5.34
CA ASP A 398 19.13 15.06 -6.62
C ASP A 398 20.66 15.15 -6.70
N SER A 399 21.35 14.80 -5.61
CA SER A 399 22.80 14.83 -5.53
C SER A 399 23.36 13.66 -4.73
N PRO A 400 24.63 13.30 -4.96
CA PRO A 400 25.38 12.42 -4.07
C PRO A 400 25.25 12.78 -2.58
N SER A 401 25.37 14.06 -2.24
CA SER A 401 25.27 14.47 -0.83
C SER A 401 23.90 14.16 -0.22
N ASP A 402 22.83 14.25 -1.00
CA ASP A 402 21.48 13.94 -0.52
C ASP A 402 21.28 12.44 -0.32
N ALA A 403 21.82 11.61 -1.22
CA ALA A 403 21.82 10.16 -1.06
C ALA A 403 22.63 9.73 0.17
N GLN A 404 23.77 10.36 0.45
CA GLN A 404 24.54 10.10 1.67
C GLN A 404 23.73 10.47 2.93
N LYS A 405 23.04 11.62 2.94
CA LYS A 405 22.17 12.03 4.06
C LYS A 405 20.98 11.10 4.24
N ALA A 406 20.36 10.68 3.14
CA ALA A 406 19.25 9.72 3.15
C ALA A 406 19.67 8.41 3.82
N LEU A 407 20.80 7.84 3.39
CA LEU A 407 21.35 6.62 3.97
C LEU A 407 21.74 6.81 5.44
N ALA A 408 22.36 7.94 5.80
CA ALA A 408 22.67 8.24 7.20
C ALA A 408 21.40 8.31 8.08
N ALA A 409 20.32 8.90 7.56
CA ALA A 409 19.04 8.96 8.27
C ALA A 409 18.41 7.57 8.43
N ILE A 410 18.39 6.77 7.36
CA ILE A 410 17.94 5.37 7.40
C ILE A 410 18.73 4.59 8.45
N LEU A 411 20.06 4.75 8.47
CA LEU A 411 20.94 4.08 9.43
C LEU A 411 20.66 4.50 10.88
N ALA A 412 20.41 5.78 11.13
CA ALA A 412 20.05 6.27 12.45
C ALA A 412 18.73 5.64 12.95
N GLU A 413 17.72 5.58 12.08
CA GLU A 413 16.43 4.96 12.37
C GLU A 413 16.55 3.44 12.59
N ILE A 414 17.30 2.76 11.74
CA ILE A 414 17.59 1.32 11.89
C ILE A 414 18.29 1.05 13.21
N ASN A 415 19.21 1.92 13.65
CA ASN A 415 19.93 1.74 14.91
C ASN A 415 19.09 2.16 16.15
N GLY A 416 17.91 2.75 15.97
CA GLY A 416 17.12 3.30 17.08
C GLY A 416 17.82 4.46 17.79
N ALA A 417 18.82 5.09 17.16
CA ALA A 417 19.35 6.35 17.62
C ALA A 417 18.27 7.40 17.30
N GLU A 418 17.70 8.03 18.33
CA GLU A 418 16.83 9.19 18.12
C GLU A 418 17.55 10.15 17.17
N ILE A 419 17.00 10.35 15.97
CA ILE A 419 17.31 11.57 15.23
C ILE A 419 16.83 12.67 16.17
N ALA A 420 17.76 13.46 16.70
CA ALA A 420 17.45 14.71 17.39
C ALA A 420 16.73 15.63 16.39
N THR A 421 15.44 15.37 16.16
CA THR A 421 14.51 16.37 15.67
C THR A 421 14.54 17.43 16.75
N ASN A 422 14.92 18.65 16.38
CA ASN A 422 14.73 19.82 17.23
C ASN A 422 13.33 19.74 17.83
N THR A 423 13.25 19.34 19.09
CA THR A 423 12.00 19.26 19.84
C THR A 423 11.63 20.69 20.13
N GLY A 424 10.79 21.26 19.27
CA GLY A 424 9.86 22.28 19.72
C GLY A 424 9.12 21.68 20.90
N THR A 425 9.47 22.14 22.09
CA THR A 425 8.83 21.80 23.36
C THR A 425 7.31 21.83 23.18
N THR A 426 6.64 20.73 23.49
CA THR A 426 5.19 20.72 23.72
C THR A 426 4.91 21.68 24.89
N PRO A 427 4.09 22.73 24.73
CA PRO A 427 3.74 23.61 25.83
C PRO A 427 2.88 22.87 26.85
N ASP A 428 3.13 23.13 28.13
CA ASP A 428 2.25 22.79 29.24
C ASP A 428 0.86 23.43 29.00
N PRO A 429 -0.26 22.70 29.15
CA PRO A 429 -1.61 23.24 28.95
C PRO A 429 -2.03 24.35 29.92
N SER A 430 -1.19 24.72 30.89
CA SER A 430 -1.52 25.69 31.93
C SER A 430 -0.94 27.10 31.74
N ASP A 431 -0.12 27.35 30.71
CA ASP A 431 0.48 28.68 30.48
C ASP A 431 -0.25 29.50 29.38
N PRO A 432 -0.74 30.71 29.67
CA PRO A 432 -1.31 31.59 28.64
C PRO A 432 -0.21 32.19 27.74
N PRO A 433 -0.42 32.29 26.42
CA PRO A 433 0.62 32.66 25.47
C PRO A 433 1.04 34.14 25.57
N ALA A 434 2.34 34.38 25.68
CA ALA A 434 2.96 35.68 25.47
C ALA A 434 3.15 35.98 23.98
N LEU A 435 2.85 37.22 23.56
CA LEU A 435 2.98 37.68 22.17
C LEU A 435 4.46 37.83 21.75
N PRO A 436 4.91 37.28 20.60
CA PRO A 436 6.27 37.47 20.12
C PRO A 436 6.46 38.79 19.34
N ASN A 437 7.63 39.41 19.56
CA ASN A 437 8.13 40.61 18.87
C ASN A 437 8.61 40.33 17.43
N PRO A 438 8.65 41.35 16.54
CA PRO A 438 9.00 41.18 15.13
C PRO A 438 10.51 40.94 14.90
N PRO A 439 10.90 40.08 13.94
CA PRO A 439 12.31 39.80 13.63
C PRO A 439 12.95 40.86 12.73
N THR A 440 14.21 41.17 13.01
CA THR A 440 15.13 41.98 12.19
C THR A 440 15.82 41.13 11.11
N PRO A 441 16.22 41.71 9.96
CA PRO A 441 16.74 40.95 8.82
C PRO A 441 18.26 40.75 8.92
N ARG A 442 18.75 39.55 8.58
CA ARG A 442 20.18 39.33 8.33
C ARG A 442 20.43 38.54 7.05
N SER A 443 21.49 38.97 6.38
CA SER A 443 21.93 38.79 4.99
C SER A 443 22.42 37.40 4.60
N VAL A 444 22.22 37.08 3.31
CA VAL A 444 22.70 35.90 2.57
C VAL A 444 24.08 36.19 1.95
N PRO A 445 25.03 35.24 1.93
CA PRO A 445 26.11 35.20 0.92
C PRO A 445 25.81 34.18 -0.19
N GLU A 446 26.12 34.57 -1.43
CA GLU A 446 25.85 33.84 -2.68
C GLU A 446 26.71 32.57 -2.91
N PRO A 447 26.24 31.62 -3.75
CA PRO A 447 27.01 30.46 -4.18
C PRO A 447 27.78 30.71 -5.50
N SER A 448 29.07 30.37 -5.54
CA SER A 448 29.84 30.29 -6.78
C SER A 448 29.81 28.88 -7.40
N SER A 449 29.18 28.82 -8.58
CA SER A 449 29.54 28.05 -9.79
C SER A 449 29.90 26.56 -9.70
N LEU A 450 29.06 25.71 -10.31
CA LEU A 450 29.42 24.84 -11.47
C LEU A 450 28.29 23.87 -11.93
N TRP A 451 26.99 24.22 -11.86
CA TRP A 451 25.92 23.34 -12.39
C TRP A 451 24.80 24.07 -13.15
N GLY A 452 25.14 25.20 -13.79
CA GLY A 452 24.23 25.93 -14.70
C GLY A 452 24.16 25.37 -16.13
N PHE A 453 24.81 24.24 -16.44
CA PHE A 453 24.97 23.77 -17.83
C PHE A 453 24.24 22.46 -18.20
N LEU A 454 23.44 21.87 -17.30
CA LEU A 454 22.59 20.72 -17.65
C LEU A 454 21.10 21.06 -17.83
N ALA A 455 20.75 22.36 -17.77
CA ALA A 455 19.37 22.83 -17.98
C ALA A 455 19.06 23.23 -19.45
N VAL A 456 19.97 23.00 -20.40
CA VAL A 456 19.82 23.50 -21.79
C VAL A 456 19.77 22.39 -22.86
N LEU A 457 19.83 21.09 -22.51
CA LEU A 457 19.79 20.01 -23.51
C LEU A 457 18.55 19.11 -23.50
N LEU A 458 17.51 19.44 -22.71
CA LEU A 458 16.20 18.74 -22.75
C LEU A 458 15.00 19.67 -22.98
N ALA A 459 15.23 20.90 -23.46
CA ALA A 459 14.18 21.79 -23.93
C ALA A 459 14.16 21.83 -25.47
N GLY A 460 13.89 20.68 -26.08
CA GLY A 460 13.91 20.48 -27.53
C GLY A 460 12.57 20.03 -28.09
N GLY A 461 11.53 20.84 -27.87
CA GLY A 461 10.33 20.82 -28.71
C GLY A 461 9.06 20.37 -28.02
N HIS A 462 8.24 21.34 -27.57
CA HIS A 462 6.81 21.33 -27.86
C HIS A 462 6.25 22.75 -27.89
N ARG A 463 5.51 23.01 -28.96
CA ARG A 463 4.79 24.25 -29.26
C ARG A 463 3.69 24.48 -28.22
N LEU A 464 3.64 25.73 -27.76
CA LEU A 464 2.51 26.46 -27.17
C LEU A 464 1.12 25.81 -27.26
N LEU A 465 0.57 25.39 -26.12
CA LEU A 465 -0.87 25.52 -25.82
C LEU A 465 -1.06 26.04 -24.40
N LYS A 466 -2.07 26.92 -24.26
CA LYS A 466 -2.26 27.90 -23.21
C LYS A 466 -2.50 27.29 -21.82
N LYS A 467 -1.91 27.91 -20.79
CA LYS A 467 -2.22 27.72 -19.37
C LYS A 467 -3.72 27.93 -19.09
N SER A 468 -4.41 26.88 -18.65
CA SER A 468 -5.63 27.01 -17.82
C SER A 468 -5.23 26.78 -16.35
N LYS A 469 -5.52 27.76 -15.51
CA LYS A 469 -5.28 27.72 -14.06
C LYS A 469 -6.21 26.68 -13.42
N CYS A 470 -5.67 25.63 -12.80
CA CYS A 470 -6.37 24.90 -11.74
C CYS A 470 -5.67 25.22 -10.40
N LYS A 471 -6.45 25.78 -9.47
CA LYS A 471 -6.00 26.09 -8.10
C LYS A 471 -5.78 24.76 -7.35
N SER A 472 -4.67 24.68 -6.64
CA SER A 472 -4.34 23.64 -5.67
C SER A 472 -5.48 23.42 -4.67
N ALA A 473 -5.83 22.16 -4.41
CA ALA A 473 -6.78 21.77 -3.37
C ALA A 473 -6.13 21.92 -1.98
N THR A 474 -6.84 22.58 -1.07
CA THR A 474 -6.42 22.80 0.32
C THR A 474 -6.81 21.62 1.19
N VAL A 475 -5.85 21.01 1.91
CA VAL A 475 -6.12 20.09 3.01
C VAL A 475 -6.49 20.92 4.23
N ARG A 476 -7.73 20.77 4.73
CA ARG A 476 -8.13 21.27 6.06
C ARG A 476 -8.11 20.09 7.03
N THR A 477 -7.21 20.14 8.00
CA THR A 477 -7.26 19.32 9.20
C THR A 477 -8.48 19.72 10.03
N VAL A 478 -9.37 18.77 10.30
CA VAL A 478 -10.41 18.90 11.34
C VAL A 478 -9.90 18.11 12.54
N SER A 479 -9.65 18.80 13.66
CA SER A 479 -9.32 18.15 14.93
C SER A 479 -10.59 17.52 15.52
N GLY A 480 -10.58 16.21 15.73
CA GLY A 480 -11.61 15.49 16.46
C GLY A 480 -11.85 14.08 15.94
N SER A 481 -11.33 13.10 16.68
CA SER A 481 -11.73 11.67 16.80
C SER A 481 -12.07 10.77 15.58
N ASP A 482 -12.07 11.21 14.33
CA ASP A 482 -12.40 10.31 13.20
C ASP A 482 -11.21 10.07 12.26
N CYS A 483 -10.70 8.84 12.24
CA CYS A 483 -9.80 8.36 11.19
C CYS A 483 -10.64 8.01 9.95
N ALA A 484 -10.71 8.91 8.97
CA ALA A 484 -11.28 8.63 7.66
C ALA A 484 -10.15 8.52 6.61
N VAL A 485 -10.15 7.43 5.83
CA VAL A 485 -9.30 7.28 4.63
C VAL A 485 -10.18 7.59 3.43
N VAL A 486 -9.90 8.70 2.75
CA VAL A 486 -10.63 9.12 1.55
C VAL A 486 -9.85 8.66 0.32
N ILE A 487 -10.38 7.67 -0.40
CA ILE A 487 -9.86 7.22 -1.69
C ILE A 487 -10.66 7.96 -2.77
N LYS A 488 -10.00 8.75 -3.61
CA LYS A 488 -10.62 9.37 -4.79
C LYS A 488 -10.39 8.47 -6.00
N GLY A 489 -11.45 8.24 -6.78
CA GLY A 489 -11.39 7.55 -8.07
C GLY A 489 -10.54 8.30 -9.09
#